data_AF-A0A8J2NRX7-F1
#
_entry.id   AF-A0A8J2NRX7-F1
#
_cell.length_a   1.000
_cell.length_b   1.000
_cell.length_c   1.000
_cell.angle_alpha   90.00
_cell.angle_beta   90.00
_cell.angle_gamma   90.00
#
_symmetry.space_group_name_H-M   'P 1'
#
loop_
_entity.id
_entity.type
_entity.pdbx_description
1 polymer ?
#
loop_
_entity_poly.entity_id
_entity_poly.type
_entity_poly.pdbx_seq_one_letter_code
_entity_poly.pdbx_strand_id
1 'polypeptide(L)' 'LKWKGAEGYAKAPRKIWRIKDEIAGCTKSYDNLAFALVRNAGNYAMLDQPEWILDIVEKFLYHAEI' A
#
# COMPACT_ATOMS: atom_id res chain seq x y z
N LEU A 1 5.71 -5.29 -14.62
CA LEU A 1 6.03 -3.93 -15.12
C LEU A 1 7.50 -3.91 -15.54
N LYS A 2 7.84 -3.43 -16.76
CA LYS A 2 9.24 -3.27 -17.19
C LYS A 2 9.68 -1.83 -16.86
N TRP A 3 10.51 -1.67 -15.83
CA TRP A 3 11.04 -0.37 -15.40
C TRP A 3 12.36 -0.56 -14.64
N LYS A 4 13.13 0.51 -14.42
CA LYS A 4 14.47 0.45 -13.81
C LYS A 4 14.51 -0.26 -12.46
N GLY A 5 13.47 -0.11 -11.64
CA GLY A 5 13.35 -0.75 -10.32
C GLY A 5 12.70 -2.14 -10.31
N ALA A 6 12.43 -2.76 -11.46
CA ALA A 6 11.65 -3.99 -11.53
C ALA A 6 12.25 -5.16 -10.72
N GLU A 7 13.57 -5.38 -10.80
CA GLU A 7 14.23 -6.45 -10.05
C GLU A 7 14.26 -6.19 -8.55
N GLY A 8 14.50 -4.94 -8.16
CA GLY A 8 14.47 -4.54 -6.76
C GLY A 8 13.09 -4.67 -6.15
N TYR A 9 12.06 -4.22 -6.88
CA TYR A 9 10.67 -4.42 -6.48
C TYR A 9 10.32 -5.91 -6.40
N ALA A 10 10.78 -6.77 -7.31
CA ALA A 10 10.52 -8.21 -7.22
C ALA A 10 11.01 -8.80 -5.88
N LYS A 11 12.18 -8.35 -5.40
CA LYS A 11 12.81 -8.80 -4.16
C LYS A 11 12.32 -8.06 -2.90
N ALA A 12 11.68 -6.90 -3.04
CA ALA A 12 11.22 -6.11 -1.92
C ALA A 12 10.22 -6.90 -1.04
N PRO A 13 10.35 -6.83 0.30
CA PRO A 13 9.48 -7.56 1.20
C PRO A 13 8.07 -6.97 1.19
N ARG A 14 7.09 -7.81 1.47
CA ARG A 14 5.73 -7.38 1.76
C ARG A 14 5.61 -7.14 3.27
N LYS A 15 5.08 -6.00 3.67
CA LYS A 15 4.89 -5.61 5.07
C LYS A 15 3.40 -5.68 5.44
N ILE A 16 3.10 -6.08 6.67
CA ILE A 16 1.74 -5.98 7.20
C ILE A 16 1.51 -4.50 7.53
N TRP A 17 0.43 -3.95 6.99
CA TRP A 17 0.02 -2.58 7.26
C TRP A 17 -1.17 -2.58 8.21
N ARG A 18 -1.02 -1.81 9.29
CA ARG A 18 -1.97 -1.72 10.40
C ARG A 18 -2.39 -0.28 10.60
N ILE A 19 -3.65 -0.11 10.98
CA ILE A 19 -4.20 1.16 11.48
C ILE A 19 -4.81 0.82 12.83
N LYS A 20 -4.31 1.48 13.89
CA LYS A 20 -4.62 1.13 15.28
C LYS A 20 -4.36 -0.37 15.50
N ASP A 21 -5.33 -1.12 16.02
CA ASP A 21 -5.21 -2.55 16.31
C ASP A 21 -5.61 -3.46 15.13
N GLU A 22 -6.01 -2.88 13.99
CA GLU A 22 -6.54 -3.62 12.85
C GLU A 22 -5.51 -3.87 11.75
N ILE A 23 -5.62 -5.00 11.05
CA ILE A 23 -4.85 -5.28 9.84
C ILE A 23 -5.62 -4.70 8.65
N ALA A 24 -5.20 -3.51 8.21
CA ALA A 24 -5.74 -2.83 7.03
C ALA A 24 -5.33 -3.54 5.73
N GLY A 25 -4.18 -4.23 5.74
CA GLY A 25 -3.78 -5.11 4.66
C GLY A 25 -2.28 -5.31 4.58
N CYS A 26 -1.72 -5.22 3.38
CA CYS A 26 -0.28 -5.33 3.19
C CYS A 26 0.25 -4.40 2.11
N THR A 27 1.45 -3.89 2.35
CA THR A 27 2.14 -2.97 1.44
C THR A 27 3.43 -3.59 0.93
N LYS A 28 3.86 -3.13 -0.24
CA LYS A 28 5.15 -3.46 -0.83
C LYS A 28 5.61 -2.26 -1.64
N SER A 29 6.78 -1.73 -1.31
CA SER A 29 7.34 -0.54 -1.93
C SER A 29 8.80 -0.76 -2.33
N TYR A 30 9.20 -0.17 -3.45
CA TYR A 30 10.59 -0.09 -3.88
C TYR A 30 10.77 1.10 -4.82
N ASP A 31 11.70 2.00 -4.50
CA ASP A 31 11.96 3.22 -5.26
C ASP A 31 10.64 3.98 -5.53
N ASN A 32 10.31 4.30 -6.78
CA ASN A 32 9.13 5.11 -7.11
C ASN A 32 7.82 4.31 -7.29
N LEU A 33 7.75 3.06 -6.80
CA LEU A 33 6.57 2.22 -6.91
C LEU A 33 6.16 1.63 -5.56
N ALA A 34 4.90 1.87 -5.17
CA ALA A 34 4.25 1.24 -4.04
C ALA A 34 3.01 0.46 -4.50
N PHE A 35 2.74 -0.65 -3.82
CA PHE A 35 1.55 -1.46 -3.98
C PHE A 35 0.93 -1.69 -2.60
N ALA A 36 -0.37 -1.49 -2.51
CA ALA A 36 -1.13 -1.79 -1.30
C ALA A 36 -2.30 -2.72 -1.64
N LEU A 37 -2.39 -3.82 -0.90
CA LEU A 37 -3.59 -4.64 -0.84
C LEU A 37 -4.40 -4.16 0.36
N VAL A 38 -5.63 -3.73 0.09
CA VAL A 38 -6.59 -3.29 1.10
C VAL A 38 -7.50 -4.48 1.42
N ARG A 39 -7.51 -4.90 2.68
CA ARG A 39 -8.32 -6.04 3.14
C ARG A 39 -9.81 -5.64 3.16
N ASN A 40 -10.72 -6.60 3.05
CA ASN A 40 -12.17 -6.37 3.16
C ASN A 40 -12.71 -5.29 2.19
N ALA A 41 -12.07 -5.14 1.02
CA ALA A 41 -12.42 -4.19 -0.01
C ALA A 41 -12.59 -4.91 -1.36
N GLY A 42 -13.64 -4.54 -2.09
CA GLY A 42 -13.88 -4.97 -3.46
C GLY A 42 -13.39 -3.95 -4.48
N ASN A 43 -14.10 -3.85 -5.60
CA ASN A 43 -13.73 -2.97 -6.72
C ASN A 43 -13.69 -1.48 -6.32
N TYR A 44 -14.54 -1.07 -5.38
CA TYR A 44 -14.62 0.31 -4.92
C TYR A 44 -14.08 0.43 -3.49
N ALA A 45 -12.78 0.19 -3.34
CA ALA A 45 -12.12 0.17 -2.04
C ALA A 45 -12.33 1.45 -1.20
N MET A 46 -12.52 2.61 -1.85
CA MET A 46 -12.83 3.88 -1.17
C MET A 46 -14.18 3.84 -0.43
N LEU A 47 -15.15 3.09 -0.95
CA LEU A 47 -16.47 2.93 -0.32
C LEU A 47 -16.44 1.87 0.78
N ASP A 48 -15.70 0.78 0.54
CA ASP A 48 -15.64 -0.34 1.48
C ASP A 48 -14.74 -0.04 2.70
N GLN A 49 -13.62 0.67 2.49
CA GLN A 49 -12.59 0.94 3.51
C GLN A 49 -12.07 2.39 3.45
N PRO A 50 -12.93 3.41 3.69
CA PRO A 50 -12.55 4.81 3.52
C PRO A 50 -11.38 5.27 4.41
N GLU A 51 -11.33 4.82 5.67
CA GLU A 51 -10.24 5.17 6.61
C GLU A 51 -8.89 4.62 6.13
N TRP A 52 -8.88 3.38 5.66
CA TRP A 52 -7.65 2.70 5.22
C TRP A 52 -7.16 3.32 3.91
N ILE A 53 -8.05 3.65 2.98
CA ILE A 53 -7.68 4.34 1.75
C ILE A 53 -7.10 5.72 2.04
N LEU A 54 -7.70 6.49 2.96
CA LEU A 54 -7.20 7.81 3.33
C LEU A 54 -5.75 7.75 3.83
N ASP A 55 -5.44 6.81 4.72
CA ASP A 55 -4.08 6.64 5.26
C ASP A 55 -3.03 6.35 4.17
N ILE A 56 -3.33 5.49 3.18
CA ILE A 56 -2.42 5.25 2.06
C ILE A 56 -2.24 6.50 1.18
N VAL A 57 -3.33 7.21 0.89
CA VAL A 57 -3.29 8.42 0.06
C VAL A 57 -2.47 9.51 0.74
N GLU A 58 -2.67 9.72 2.04
CA GLU A 58 -1.88 10.66 2.83
C GLU A 58 -0.41 10.26 2.86
N LYS A 59 -0.10 8.98 3.09
CA LYS A 59 1.29 8.48 3.06
C LYS A 59 1.96 8.74 1.71
N PHE A 60 1.25 8.50 0.62
CA PHE A 60 1.74 8.78 -0.72
C PHE A 60 1.99 10.27 -0.95
N LEU A 61 1.02 11.13 -0.63
CA LEU A 61 1.11 12.58 -0.85
C LEU A 61 2.20 13.24 0.00
N TYR A 62 2.37 12.78 1.24
CA TYR A 62 3.34 13.34 2.17
C TYR A 62 4.68 12.60 2.19
N HIS A 63 4.91 11.68 1.25
CA HIS A 63 6.15 10.90 1.14
C HIS A 63 6.51 10.15 2.43
N ALA A 64 5.49 9.70 3.18
CA ALA A 64 5.66 8.90 4.38
C ALA A 64 5.87 7.42 4.02
N GLU A 65 6.24 6.59 5.00
CA GLU A 65 6.50 5.18 4.78
C GLU A 65 5.21 4.43 4.38
N ILE A 66 5.27 3.75 3.22
CA ILE A 66 4.26 2.82 2.71
C ILE A 66 4.76 1.38 2.87
#